data_AF-A0A252BX99-F1
#
_entry.id   AF-A0A252BX99-F1
#
_cell.length_a   1.000
_cell.length_b   1.000
_cell.length_c   1.000
_cell.angle_alpha   90.00
_cell.angle_beta   90.00
_cell.angle_gamma   90.00
#
_symmetry.space_group_name_H-M   'P 1'
#
loop_
_entity.id
_entity.type
_entity.pdbx_description
1 polymer ?
#
loop_
_entity_poly.entity_id
_entity_poly.type
_entity_poly.pdbx_seq_one_letter_code
_entity_poly.pdbx_strand_id
1 'polypeptide(L)'
;MMLRNITVKTVFLLSIALFVPHPAKAESNVIGLGNFLCEKYLKLLDINPRSDEKFMAWAQGYISGLSNDLMQSNPNINTNDFVSNMTYGSEKIKQACIENPESKFYTAVETAFHDIEKHQGNE
;
A
#
# COMPACT_ATOMS: atom_id res chain seq x y z
N MET A 1 55.42 -21.28 -59.96
CA MET A 1 54.02 -21.37 -60.40
C MET A 1 53.12 -21.10 -59.19
N MET A 2 52.44 -19.95 -59.21
CA MET A 2 51.15 -19.59 -58.59
C MET A 2 50.81 -19.92 -57.12
N LEU A 3 50.79 -18.85 -56.32
CA LEU A 3 49.67 -18.34 -55.48
C LEU A 3 48.64 -19.30 -54.87
N ARG A 4 48.45 -19.16 -53.55
CA ARG A 4 47.15 -19.06 -52.84
C ARG A 4 47.43 -18.65 -51.38
N ASN A 5 47.44 -17.36 -51.06
CA ASN A 5 46.30 -16.57 -50.53
C ASN A 5 45.27 -17.41 -49.77
N ILE A 6 45.03 -17.10 -48.49
CA ILE A 6 43.75 -16.60 -47.94
C ILE A 6 43.93 -16.32 -46.44
N THR A 7 44.18 -15.04 -46.14
CA THR A 7 43.46 -14.21 -45.18
C THR A 7 43.05 -14.85 -43.84
N VAL A 8 43.91 -14.69 -42.82
CA VAL A 8 43.52 -14.81 -41.40
C VAL A 8 42.52 -13.69 -41.11
N LYS A 9 41.23 -14.03 -41.11
CA LYS A 9 40.14 -13.10 -40.79
C LYS A 9 40.25 -12.70 -39.31
N THR A 10 40.70 -11.47 -39.12
CA THR A 10 40.31 -10.55 -38.07
C THR A 10 38.89 -10.82 -37.54
N VAL A 11 38.80 -11.46 -36.37
CA VAL A 11 37.63 -11.39 -35.50
C VAL A 11 38.13 -10.84 -34.17
N PHE A 12 38.52 -9.56 -34.21
CA PHE A 12 38.91 -8.81 -33.02
C PHE A 12 37.79 -7.80 -32.75
N LEU A 13 37.15 -8.00 -31.60
CA LEU A 13 36.44 -6.98 -30.82
C LEU A 13 35.27 -6.26 -31.48
N LEU A 14 34.09 -6.87 -31.40
CA LEU A 14 32.83 -6.11 -31.41
C LEU A 14 31.84 -6.72 -30.41
N SER A 15 32.18 -6.67 -29.12
CA SER A 15 31.27 -7.04 -28.02
C SER A 15 30.99 -5.88 -27.06
N ILE A 16 31.29 -4.64 -27.46
CA ILE A 16 30.85 -3.43 -26.75
C ILE A 16 29.51 -3.00 -27.33
N ALA A 17 28.48 -3.81 -27.11
CA ALA A 17 27.11 -3.41 -27.36
C ALA A 17 26.24 -3.99 -26.25
N LEU A 18 25.49 -3.11 -25.60
CA LEU A 18 24.38 -3.39 -24.68
C LEU A 18 24.73 -3.54 -23.20
N PHE A 19 25.50 -2.61 -22.65
CA PHE A 19 25.14 -2.09 -21.32
C PHE A 19 24.10 -0.99 -21.51
N VAL A 20 22.87 -1.39 -21.83
CA VAL A 20 21.72 -0.50 -21.61
C VAL A 20 21.63 -0.36 -20.10
N PRO A 21 21.80 0.85 -19.52
CA PRO A 21 21.46 1.04 -18.13
C PRO A 21 19.96 0.80 -18.04
N HIS A 22 19.58 -0.39 -17.58
CA HIS A 22 18.23 -0.58 -17.10
C HIS A 22 18.10 0.43 -15.97
N PRO A 23 17.13 1.35 -15.99
CA PRO A 23 16.81 2.05 -14.76
C PRO A 23 16.50 0.95 -13.76
N ALA A 24 17.36 0.79 -12.75
CA ALA A 24 16.99 0.06 -11.57
C ALA A 24 15.76 0.81 -11.07
N LYS A 25 14.57 0.28 -11.35
CA LYS A 25 13.33 0.76 -10.77
C LYS A 25 13.58 0.59 -9.29
N ALA A 26 13.97 1.67 -8.61
CA ALA A 26 14.00 1.69 -7.18
C ALA A 26 12.57 1.33 -6.79
N GLU A 27 12.37 0.10 -6.29
CA GLU A 27 11.18 -0.19 -5.53
C GLU A 27 11.24 0.79 -4.36
N SER A 28 10.54 1.91 -4.49
CA SER A 28 10.24 2.79 -3.38
C SER A 28 9.30 2.01 -2.47
N ASN A 29 9.86 1.04 -1.77
CA ASN A 29 9.24 0.33 -0.67
C ASN A 29 9.16 1.31 0.51
N VAL A 30 8.43 2.41 0.33
CA VAL A 30 7.74 3.02 1.45
C VAL A 30 6.62 2.05 1.78
N ILE A 31 6.97 0.99 2.53
CA ILE A 31 6.02 0.00 3.05
C ILE A 31 5.25 0.73 4.15
N GLY A 32 4.29 1.57 3.75
CA GLY A 32 3.35 2.19 4.68
C GLY A 32 2.61 1.11 5.48
N LEU A 33 2.18 1.43 6.70
CA LEU A 33 1.47 0.48 7.58
C LEU A 33 0.24 -0.13 6.89
N GLY A 34 -0.40 0.60 5.97
CA GLY A 34 -1.47 0.08 5.12
C GLY A 34 -1.11 -1.13 4.26
N ASN A 35 0.14 -1.30 3.85
CA ASN A 35 0.58 -2.41 2.98
C ASN A 35 0.92 -3.70 3.75
N PHE A 36 0.87 -3.67 5.08
CA PHE A 36 1.01 -4.87 5.90
C PHE A 36 -0.19 -5.78 5.68
N LEU A 37 0.03 -7.09 5.74
CA LEU A 37 -1.08 -8.03 5.81
C LEU A 37 -1.79 -7.88 7.15
N CYS A 38 -3.10 -8.05 7.16
CA CYS A 38 -3.90 -8.06 8.38
C CYS A 38 -3.38 -9.08 9.41
N GLU A 39 -2.94 -10.27 8.97
CA GLU A 39 -2.32 -11.24 9.87
C GLU A 39 -1.06 -10.70 10.58
N LYS A 40 -0.29 -9.84 9.91
CA LYS A 40 0.92 -9.24 10.50
C LYS A 40 0.54 -8.17 11.52
N TYR A 41 -0.48 -7.37 11.23
CA TYR A 41 -1.05 -6.43 12.20
C TYR A 41 -1.55 -7.17 13.46
N LEU A 42 -2.35 -8.22 13.29
CA LEU A 42 -2.88 -9.01 14.41
C LEU A 42 -1.77 -9.65 15.26
N LYS A 43 -0.74 -10.23 14.63
CA LYS A 43 0.43 -10.77 15.36
C LYS A 43 1.18 -9.69 16.14
N LEU A 44 1.35 -8.50 15.57
CA LEU A 44 2.02 -7.38 16.25
C LEU A 44 1.22 -6.87 17.44
N LEU A 45 -0.11 -6.88 17.34
CA LEU A 45 -1.01 -6.51 18.42
C LEU A 45 -0.92 -7.48 19.60
N ASP A 46 -0.83 -8.79 19.32
CA ASP A 46 -0.69 -9.85 20.33
C ASP A 46 0.66 -9.75 21.07
N ILE A 47 1.75 -9.51 20.33
CA ILE A 47 3.10 -9.39 20.91
C ILE A 47 3.25 -8.09 21.70
N ASN A 48 2.72 -6.98 21.17
CA ASN A 48 2.85 -5.66 21.77
C ASN A 48 1.59 -4.84 21.49
N PRO A 49 0.68 -4.70 22.47
CA PRO A 49 -0.54 -3.91 22.33
C PRO A 49 -0.30 -2.45 21.93
N ARG A 50 0.86 -1.86 22.26
CA ARG A 50 1.21 -0.49 21.83
C ARG A 50 1.45 -0.36 20.33
N SER A 51 1.56 -1.47 19.59
CA SER A 51 1.62 -1.44 18.13
C SER A 51 0.33 -0.85 17.55
N ASP A 52 -0.80 -1.04 18.24
CA ASP A 52 -2.11 -0.55 17.82
C ASP A 52 -2.11 0.96 17.57
N GLU A 53 -1.53 1.73 18.49
CA GLU A 53 -1.46 3.19 18.41
C GLU A 53 -0.86 3.67 17.07
N LYS A 54 0.16 2.97 16.56
CA LYS A 54 0.80 3.32 15.28
C LYS A 54 -0.09 3.00 14.08
N PHE A 55 -0.73 1.84 14.10
CA PHE A 55 -1.66 1.42 13.04
C PHE A 55 -2.89 2.32 13.01
N MET A 56 -3.44 2.66 14.17
CA MET A 56 -4.61 3.54 14.28
C MET A 56 -4.30 4.99 13.95
N ALA A 57 -3.13 5.52 14.34
CA ALA A 57 -2.70 6.85 13.91
C ALA A 57 -2.56 6.93 12.37
N TRP A 58 -2.03 5.88 11.75
CA TRP A 58 -1.97 5.80 10.29
C TRP A 58 -3.36 5.67 9.66
N ALA A 59 -4.24 4.82 10.22
CA ALA A 59 -5.61 4.64 9.75
C ALA A 59 -6.42 5.94 9.81
N GLN A 60 -6.27 6.72 10.89
CA GLN A 60 -6.91 8.03 11.05
C GLN A 60 -6.47 9.01 9.96
N GLY A 61 -5.17 9.05 9.65
CA GLY A 61 -4.65 9.88 8.55
C GLY A 61 -5.19 9.45 7.19
N TYR A 62 -5.29 8.14 6.97
CA TYR A 62 -5.85 7.57 5.74
C TYR A 62 -7.35 7.90 5.60
N ILE A 63 -8.14 7.71 6.66
CA ILE A 63 -9.57 8.06 6.73
C ILE A 63 -9.80 9.56 6.52
N SER A 64 -8.93 10.42 7.06
CA SER A 64 -9.02 11.86 6.81
C SER A 64 -8.91 12.16 5.32
N GLY A 65 -8.01 11.51 4.59
CA GLY A 65 -7.93 11.59 3.13
C GLY A 65 -9.24 11.18 2.45
N LEU A 66 -9.75 9.99 2.77
CA LEU A 66 -11.01 9.48 2.21
C LEU A 66 -12.20 10.40 2.49
N SER A 67 -12.30 10.94 3.71
CA SER A 67 -13.37 11.86 4.09
C SER A 67 -13.33 13.18 3.32
N ASN A 68 -12.12 13.69 3.03
CA ASN A 68 -11.95 14.91 2.23
C ASN A 68 -12.33 14.69 0.77
N ASP A 69 -12.00 13.53 0.21
CA ASP A 69 -12.42 13.14 -1.13
C ASP A 69 -13.95 12.97 -1.21
N LEU A 70 -14.55 12.35 -0.19
CA LEU A 70 -16.00 12.22 -0.08
C LEU A 70 -16.70 13.59 0.02
N MET A 71 -16.20 14.51 0.84
CA MET A 71 -16.72 15.88 0.98
C MET A 71 -16.70 16.65 -0.35
N GLN A 72 -15.68 16.46 -1.19
CA GLN A 72 -15.65 17.08 -2.52
C GLN A 72 -16.79 16.61 -3.42
N SER A 73 -17.22 15.35 -3.28
CA SER A 73 -18.35 14.78 -4.02
C SER A 73 -19.72 15.02 -3.36
N ASN A 74 -19.76 15.21 -2.05
CA ASN A 74 -20.95 15.48 -1.27
C ASN A 74 -20.65 16.52 -0.18
N PRO A 75 -20.89 17.82 -0.45
CA PRO A 75 -20.56 18.92 0.47
C PRO A 75 -21.31 18.89 1.81
N ASN A 76 -22.34 18.07 1.95
CA ASN A 76 -23.11 17.93 3.19
C ASN A 76 -22.46 16.95 4.19
N ILE A 77 -21.37 16.28 3.80
CA ILE A 77 -20.62 15.37 4.66
C ILE A 77 -19.77 16.18 5.65
N ASN A 78 -19.85 15.84 6.93
CA ASN A 78 -18.97 16.37 7.96
C ASN A 78 -17.78 15.43 8.20
N THR A 79 -16.59 15.85 7.77
CA THR A 79 -15.36 15.04 7.85
C THR A 79 -14.94 14.72 9.29
N ASN A 80 -15.35 15.54 10.27
CA ASN A 80 -15.05 15.31 11.68
C ASN A 80 -15.78 14.08 12.25
N ASP A 81 -16.88 13.65 11.63
CA ASP A 81 -17.69 12.53 12.11
C ASP A 81 -17.00 11.19 11.85
N PHE A 82 -16.10 11.11 10.87
CA PHE A 82 -15.31 9.91 10.62
C PHE A 82 -14.18 9.74 11.63
N VAL A 83 -13.50 10.85 11.95
CA VAL A 83 -12.37 10.83 12.89
C VAL A 83 -12.86 10.67 14.33
N SER A 84 -13.97 11.29 14.71
CA SER A 84 -14.56 11.15 16.06
C SER A 84 -15.07 9.73 16.33
N ASN A 85 -15.50 9.00 15.30
CA ASN A 85 -15.93 7.61 15.39
C ASN A 85 -14.78 6.59 15.30
N MET A 86 -13.51 7.00 15.42
CA MET A 86 -12.37 6.09 15.30
C MET A 86 -12.31 5.00 16.38
N THR A 87 -12.97 5.16 17.53
CA THR A 87 -13.14 4.07 18.49
C THR A 87 -14.00 2.94 17.92
N TYR A 88 -15.10 3.27 17.24
CA TYR A 88 -15.89 2.29 16.50
C TYR A 88 -15.14 1.77 15.27
N GLY A 89 -14.45 2.67 14.56
CA GLY A 89 -13.61 2.34 13.41
C GLY A 89 -12.51 1.34 13.74
N SER A 90 -11.85 1.44 14.90
CA SER A 90 -10.76 0.53 15.28
C SER A 90 -11.26 -0.91 15.53
N GLU A 91 -12.43 -1.06 16.15
CA GLU A 91 -13.07 -2.36 16.33
C GLU A 91 -13.42 -2.99 14.97
N LYS A 92 -13.96 -2.19 14.05
CA LYS A 92 -14.27 -2.64 12.68
C LYS A 92 -13.03 -3.02 11.88
N ILE A 93 -11.95 -2.24 11.98
CA ILE A 93 -10.66 -2.56 11.35
C ILE A 93 -10.15 -3.91 11.87
N LYS A 94 -10.18 -4.10 13.20
CA LYS A 94 -9.73 -5.35 13.81
C LYS A 94 -10.58 -6.53 13.35
N GLN A 95 -11.90 -6.38 13.32
CA GLN A 95 -12.83 -7.41 12.87
C GLN A 95 -12.60 -7.76 11.39
N ALA A 96 -12.49 -6.77 10.50
CA ALA A 96 -12.20 -6.98 9.08
C ALA A 96 -10.87 -7.72 8.87
N CYS A 97 -9.85 -7.41 9.68
CA CYS A 97 -8.58 -8.14 9.65
C CYS A 97 -8.66 -9.57 10.19
N ILE A 98 -9.55 -9.86 11.15
CA ILE A 98 -9.79 -11.23 11.64
C ILE A 98 -10.48 -12.05 10.55
N GLU A 99 -11.44 -11.46 9.84
CA GLU A 99 -12.20 -12.11 8.78
C GLU A 99 -11.37 -12.36 7.52
N ASN A 100 -10.44 -11.47 7.19
CA ASN A 100 -9.63 -11.52 5.96
C ASN A 100 -8.13 -11.30 6.26
N PRO A 101 -7.45 -12.26 6.93
CA PRO A 101 -6.08 -12.09 7.40
C PRO A 101 -5.04 -11.85 6.29
N GLU A 102 -5.30 -12.35 5.08
CA GLU A 102 -4.47 -12.17 3.88
C GLU A 102 -4.67 -10.83 3.17
N SER A 103 -5.66 -10.04 3.58
CA SER A 103 -5.90 -8.72 3.02
C SER A 103 -4.86 -7.71 3.52
N LYS A 104 -4.73 -6.59 2.78
CA LYS A 104 -3.90 -5.46 3.19
C LYS A 104 -4.62 -4.66 4.27
N PHE A 105 -3.86 -4.14 5.23
CA PHE A 105 -4.41 -3.37 6.33
C PHE A 105 -5.23 -2.16 5.85
N TYR A 106 -4.82 -1.48 4.77
CA TYR A 106 -5.61 -0.37 4.22
C TYR A 106 -7.01 -0.80 3.77
N THR A 107 -7.18 -2.03 3.27
CA THR A 107 -8.49 -2.57 2.84
C THR A 107 -9.42 -2.75 4.04
N ALA A 108 -8.89 -3.15 5.20
CA ALA A 108 -9.66 -3.20 6.44
C ALA A 108 -10.06 -1.79 6.91
N VAL A 109 -9.20 -0.79 6.72
CA VAL A 109 -9.50 0.62 7.00
C VAL A 109 -10.58 1.17 6.06
N GLU A 110 -10.52 0.88 4.76
CA GLU A 110 -11.56 1.24 3.78
C GLU A 110 -12.91 0.60 4.16
N THR A 111 -12.90 -0.67 4.58
CA THR A 111 -14.11 -1.38 5.03
C THR A 111 -14.74 -0.68 6.23
N ALA A 112 -13.94 -0.31 7.24
CA ALA A 112 -14.43 0.43 8.39
C ALA A 112 -14.94 1.83 8.03
N PHE A 113 -14.27 2.52 7.11
CA PHE A 113 -14.71 3.83 6.61
C PHE A 113 -16.10 3.75 5.96
N HIS A 114 -16.33 2.80 5.06
CA HIS A 114 -17.63 2.62 4.41
C HIS A 114 -18.73 2.17 5.38
N ASP A 115 -18.37 1.41 6.41
CA ASP A 115 -19.32 1.08 7.47
C ASP A 115 -19.74 2.34 8.25
N ILE A 116 -18.80 3.22 8.62
CA ILE A 116 -19.11 4.51 9.26
C ILE A 116 -19.96 5.39 8.34
N GLU A 117 -19.59 5.51 7.06
CA GLU A 117 -20.33 6.27 6.05
C GLU A 117 -21.80 5.83 5.96
N LYS A 118 -22.03 4.50 5.91
CA LYS A 118 -23.38 3.93 5.85
C LYS A 118 -24.20 4.22 7.11
N HIS A 119 -23.57 4.24 8.29
CA HIS A 119 -24.28 4.53 9.53
C HIS A 119 -24.65 6.02 9.63
N GLN A 120 -23.84 6.93 9.10
CA GLN A 120 -24.17 8.37 9.03
C GLN A 120 -25.30 8.66 8.03
N GLY A 121 -25.42 7.92 6.93
CA GLY A 121 -26.47 8.11 5.93
C GLY A 121 -27.87 7.62 6.35
N ASN A 122 -28.03 7.08 7.56
CA ASN A 122 -29.29 6.54 8.09
C ASN A 122 -29.89 7.39 9.23
N GLU A 123 -29.32 8.57 9.53
CA GLU A 123 -29.89 9.55 10.45
C GLU A 123 -30.72 10.63 9.74
#